data_AF-A0A5E4J9Q3-F1
#
_entry.id   AF-A0A5E4J9Q3-F1
#
_cell.length_a   1.000
_cell.length_b   1.000
_cell.length_c   1.000
_cell.angle_alpha   90.00
_cell.angle_beta   90.00
_cell.angle_gamma   90.00
#
_symmetry.space_group_name_H-M   'P 1'
#
loop_
_entity.id
_entity.type
_entity.pdbx_description
1 polymer ?
#
loop_
_entity_poly.entity_id
_entity_poly.type
_entity_poly.pdbx_seq_one_letter_code
_entity_poly.pdbx_strand_id
1 'polypeptide(L)'
;MAKNGIGIVCFLFLFSILIHISAAAGDICAPSSTDASPDKMKIFDAHVHMTQDYTSDFVISEMDQAGVSMALLYPNGKNDDQTSLDYIAKYPGRFSAFVAFTNTNDQHLVEYTRTQLGTGRFTGIGEINLRYYSGQSYTPPPTAYIQPDTPLILQLVDLSAAYHVPLSFHFVPDDPSANAALERMFSHNKDAIFLWCHLGFNNMPLDADALDDYLLRYPNLYFDTAGIQNMMNDPGELNSNWRGVLVNQSDGHLNARWEQFFETWNARILWASDAGGGNDKNRWLNYASDTVQNAPPNAVGRWRSALADLDSNSFRNIFIANAKAVIMKEARPDYDYSVASDGQCFPLSIRSNSSVSALAFDQTAGTITFKTADSNGTTDSAVVSMPAGLLNGTFTVQVNGQGAQFGETSNSTHTGISVGYGGGINTIAITATPSVNQTPSVNQTQSVNQASQNQSSTQQPAVATESDARSVLSAARTAISDADKAGKNVSAAKDKLADANAAFVAGDYDLAKELANETETLALGAPNVVAANQTATAEPAANQTTNITPANTSPETNVFDWVPAIGAVAAIIVIAAAYLVTRKPPKR
;
A
#
# COMPACT_ATOMS: atom_id res chain seq x y z
N MET A 1 12.56 -72.10 30.60
CA MET A 1 13.92 -71.81 31.10
C MET A 1 14.03 -70.30 31.24
N ALA A 2 13.67 -69.78 32.41
CA ALA A 2 14.58 -69.17 33.40
C ALA A 2 14.83 -67.66 33.11
N LYS A 3 14.12 -66.73 33.79
CA LYS A 3 14.43 -66.12 35.12
C LYS A 3 15.49 -65.00 34.95
N ASN A 4 15.43 -63.75 35.44
CA ASN A 4 14.77 -62.99 36.54
C ASN A 4 14.87 -61.47 36.16
N GLY A 5 14.27 -60.44 36.76
CA GLY A 5 13.44 -60.23 37.95
C GLY A 5 13.33 -58.72 38.28
N ILE A 6 12.13 -58.30 38.71
CA ILE A 6 11.76 -57.36 39.82
C ILE A 6 12.54 -56.04 40.00
N GLY A 7 11.80 -54.91 40.03
CA GLY A 7 12.23 -53.66 40.67
C GLY A 7 11.22 -52.51 40.60
N ILE A 8 10.40 -52.38 41.64
CA ILE A 8 9.40 -51.33 41.93
C ILE A 8 10.05 -49.96 42.19
N VAL A 9 9.56 -48.87 41.57
CA VAL A 9 9.50 -47.52 42.21
C VAL A 9 8.24 -46.78 41.74
N CYS A 10 7.42 -46.42 42.72
CA CYS A 10 6.27 -45.53 42.63
C CYS A 10 6.71 -44.11 42.27
N PHE A 11 6.06 -43.47 41.30
CA PHE A 11 5.87 -42.00 41.31
C PHE A 11 4.45 -41.68 40.84
N LEU A 12 3.58 -41.44 41.81
CA LEU A 12 2.29 -40.77 41.66
C LEU A 12 2.56 -39.31 41.28
N PHE A 13 2.31 -38.94 40.03
CA PHE A 13 1.99 -37.56 39.67
C PHE A 13 0.56 -37.53 39.15
N LEU A 14 -0.38 -37.18 40.03
CA LEU A 14 -1.64 -36.57 39.63
C LEU A 14 -1.29 -35.22 38.99
N PHE A 15 -1.24 -35.18 37.66
CA PHE A 15 -1.44 -33.92 36.95
C PHE A 15 -2.94 -33.79 36.69
N SER A 16 -3.59 -32.90 37.46
CA SER A 16 -4.91 -32.39 37.14
C SER A 16 -4.85 -31.72 35.78
N ILE A 17 -5.32 -32.42 34.74
CA ILE A 17 -5.63 -31.82 33.45
C ILE A 17 -6.90 -30.99 33.66
N LEU A 18 -6.74 -29.74 34.09
CA LEU A 18 -7.75 -28.70 33.86
C LEU A 18 -7.70 -28.39 32.37
N ILE A 19 -8.56 -29.04 31.59
CA ILE A 19 -8.88 -28.56 30.23
C ILE A 19 -9.63 -27.24 30.44
N HIS A 20 -8.92 -26.12 30.34
CA HIS A 20 -9.58 -24.85 30.03
C HIS A 20 -10.11 -24.97 28.61
N ILE A 21 -11.34 -25.48 28.48
CA ILE A 21 -12.18 -25.26 27.31
C ILE A 21 -12.52 -23.76 27.36
N SER A 22 -11.59 -22.93 26.90
CA SER A 22 -11.93 -21.59 26.44
C SER A 22 -12.72 -21.83 25.17
N ALA A 23 -14.04 -21.96 25.30
CA ALA A 23 -14.93 -21.83 24.17
C ALA A 23 -14.62 -20.44 23.62
N ALA A 24 -13.88 -20.39 22.50
CA ALA A 24 -13.78 -19.17 21.71
C ALA A 24 -15.23 -18.78 21.43
N ALA A 25 -15.70 -17.73 22.10
CA ALA A 25 -16.96 -17.11 21.78
C ALA A 25 -16.77 -16.64 20.34
N GLY A 26 -17.22 -17.46 19.38
CA GLY A 26 -17.15 -17.11 17.98
C GLY A 26 -17.78 -15.74 17.83
N ASP A 27 -17.08 -14.84 17.14
CA ASP A 27 -17.51 -13.47 16.96
C ASP A 27 -18.94 -13.48 16.40
N ILE A 28 -19.92 -13.18 17.27
CA ILE A 28 -21.35 -13.35 16.97
C ILE A 28 -21.75 -12.50 15.76
N CYS A 29 -20.95 -11.47 15.47
CA CYS A 29 -21.20 -10.47 14.44
C CYS A 29 -20.22 -10.50 13.27
N ALA A 30 -19.57 -11.64 13.02
CA ALA A 30 -18.80 -11.82 11.79
C ALA A 30 -19.64 -11.37 10.58
N PRO A 31 -19.15 -10.39 9.79
CA PRO A 31 -19.95 -9.76 8.75
C PRO A 31 -20.45 -10.81 7.75
N SER A 32 -21.77 -10.93 7.60
CA SER A 32 -22.39 -11.79 6.60
C SER A 32 -22.35 -11.09 5.23
N SER A 33 -21.18 -10.65 4.77
CA SER A 33 -21.08 -10.04 3.45
C SER A 33 -20.89 -11.12 2.39
N THR A 34 -21.97 -11.43 1.68
CA THR A 34 -21.94 -12.34 0.52
C THR A 34 -21.10 -11.79 -0.64
N ASP A 35 -20.82 -10.49 -0.65
CA ASP A 35 -20.06 -9.79 -1.70
C ASP A 35 -18.59 -9.50 -1.31
N ALA A 36 -18.25 -9.54 -0.03
CA ALA A 36 -16.86 -9.38 0.45
C ALA A 36 -16.18 -10.70 0.82
N SER A 37 -16.87 -11.84 0.73
CA SER A 37 -16.21 -13.15 0.82
C SER A 37 -15.16 -13.23 -0.29
N PRO A 38 -13.86 -13.39 0.02
CA PRO A 38 -12.78 -13.37 -0.97
C PRO A 38 -13.01 -14.32 -2.16
N ASP A 39 -13.70 -15.44 -1.92
CA ASP A 39 -13.97 -16.46 -2.93
C ASP A 39 -15.13 -16.11 -3.89
N LYS A 40 -15.98 -15.15 -3.54
CA LYS A 40 -17.17 -14.77 -4.34
C LYS A 40 -17.12 -13.34 -4.88
N MET A 41 -16.20 -12.52 -4.35
CA MET A 41 -16.04 -11.14 -4.78
C MET A 41 -15.60 -11.07 -6.25
N LYS A 42 -16.31 -10.25 -7.02
CA LYS A 42 -15.90 -9.90 -8.38
C LYS A 42 -14.67 -9.00 -8.31
N ILE A 43 -13.66 -9.29 -9.11
CA ILE A 43 -12.44 -8.46 -9.17
C ILE A 43 -12.47 -7.56 -10.41
N PHE A 44 -11.90 -6.36 -10.27
CA PHE A 44 -11.53 -5.48 -11.38
C PHE A 44 -9.99 -5.41 -11.42
N ASP A 45 -9.37 -5.93 -12.49
CA ASP A 45 -7.94 -5.73 -12.72
C ASP A 45 -7.67 -4.35 -13.34
N ALA A 46 -7.13 -3.42 -12.56
CA ALA A 46 -6.92 -2.05 -13.04
C ALA A 46 -5.71 -1.91 -13.97
N HIS A 47 -4.96 -2.98 -14.28
CA HIS A 47 -3.82 -2.87 -15.20
C HIS A 47 -3.48 -4.20 -15.86
N VAL A 48 -3.86 -4.35 -17.13
CA VAL A 48 -3.40 -5.47 -17.96
C VAL A 48 -2.98 -5.01 -19.35
N HIS A 49 -2.11 -5.78 -19.98
CA HIS A 49 -1.67 -5.58 -21.35
C HIS A 49 -2.12 -6.72 -22.25
N MET A 50 -2.47 -6.33 -23.47
CA MET A 50 -2.75 -7.24 -24.57
C MET A 50 -1.63 -7.15 -25.59
N THR A 51 -1.28 -8.30 -26.17
CA THR A 51 -0.33 -8.42 -27.27
C THR A 51 -0.90 -9.29 -28.37
N GLN A 52 -0.19 -9.41 -29.48
CA GLN A 52 -0.57 -10.28 -30.59
C GLN A 52 -0.26 -11.77 -30.33
N ASP A 53 0.45 -12.09 -29.24
CA ASP A 53 0.93 -13.44 -28.95
C ASP A 53 -0.15 -14.34 -28.32
N TYR A 54 -1.32 -13.79 -28.02
CA TYR A 54 -2.47 -14.50 -27.46
C TYR A 54 -3.79 -13.81 -27.84
N THR A 55 -4.88 -14.58 -27.80
CA THR A 55 -6.21 -14.09 -28.16
C THR A 55 -6.93 -13.48 -26.97
N SER A 56 -7.92 -12.63 -27.24
CA SER A 56 -8.87 -12.15 -26.23
C SER A 56 -9.58 -13.29 -25.49
N ASP A 57 -9.80 -14.43 -26.16
CA ASP A 57 -10.56 -15.57 -25.64
C ASP A 57 -9.74 -16.31 -24.59
N PHE A 58 -8.42 -16.41 -24.83
CA PHE A 58 -7.47 -16.90 -23.83
C PHE A 58 -7.48 -15.99 -22.60
N VAL A 59 -7.40 -14.67 -22.77
CA VAL A 59 -7.41 -13.72 -21.65
C VAL A 59 -8.71 -13.79 -20.85
N ILE A 60 -9.87 -13.87 -21.51
CA ILE A 60 -11.15 -14.06 -20.82
C ILE A 60 -11.18 -15.36 -20.04
N SER A 61 -10.64 -16.46 -20.58
CA SER A 61 -10.53 -17.73 -19.86
C SER A 61 -9.68 -17.59 -18.59
N GLU A 62 -8.52 -16.92 -18.66
CA GLU A 62 -7.67 -16.69 -17.49
C GLU A 62 -8.37 -15.79 -16.45
N MET A 63 -9.05 -14.72 -16.91
CA MET A 63 -9.86 -13.86 -16.05
C MET A 63 -10.97 -14.63 -15.34
N ASP A 64 -11.71 -15.49 -16.05
CA ASP A 64 -12.78 -16.30 -15.48
C ASP A 64 -12.24 -17.27 -14.43
N GLN A 65 -11.09 -17.91 -14.68
CA GLN A 65 -10.43 -18.80 -13.72
C GLN A 65 -9.97 -18.07 -12.46
N ALA A 66 -9.52 -16.81 -12.59
CA ALA A 66 -9.09 -15.98 -11.46
C ALA A 66 -10.25 -15.29 -10.71
N GLY A 67 -11.48 -15.37 -11.21
CA GLY A 67 -12.62 -14.61 -10.66
C GLY A 67 -12.58 -13.11 -11.00
N VAL A 68 -11.87 -12.73 -12.06
CA VAL A 68 -11.77 -11.35 -12.55
C VAL A 68 -12.89 -11.05 -13.51
N SER A 69 -13.78 -10.16 -13.06
CA SER A 69 -14.98 -9.79 -13.80
C SER A 69 -14.73 -8.75 -14.87
N MET A 70 -13.75 -7.87 -14.65
CA MET A 70 -13.43 -6.76 -15.55
C MET A 70 -11.94 -6.44 -15.50
N ALA A 71 -11.38 -5.97 -16.61
CA ALA A 71 -9.99 -5.51 -16.65
C ALA A 71 -9.84 -4.20 -17.44
N LEU A 72 -8.90 -3.34 -17.04
CA LEU A 72 -8.48 -2.17 -17.79
C LEU A 72 -7.34 -2.53 -18.74
N LEU A 73 -7.58 -2.34 -20.04
CA LEU A 73 -6.61 -2.58 -21.09
C LEU A 73 -5.69 -1.38 -21.28
N TYR A 74 -4.39 -1.65 -21.17
CA TYR A 74 -3.32 -0.77 -21.63
C TYR A 74 -2.79 -1.26 -22.99
N PRO A 75 -3.03 -0.51 -24.07
CA PRO A 75 -2.49 -0.85 -25.38
C PRO A 75 -0.96 -0.83 -25.33
N ASN A 76 -0.29 -1.90 -25.75
CA ASN A 76 1.17 -1.93 -25.85
C ASN A 76 1.59 -1.84 -27.32
N GLY A 77 2.45 -0.86 -27.65
CA GLY A 77 3.39 -0.76 -28.78
C GLY A 77 2.95 -1.10 -30.21
N LYS A 78 2.33 -2.27 -30.41
CA LYS A 78 1.78 -2.79 -31.68
C LYS A 78 0.26 -2.87 -31.71
N ASN A 79 -0.41 -2.80 -30.55
CA ASN A 79 -1.85 -2.73 -30.44
C ASN A 79 -2.27 -1.27 -30.32
N ASP A 80 -3.15 -0.85 -31.21
CA ASP A 80 -3.74 0.48 -31.19
C ASP A 80 -5.01 0.50 -30.35
N ASP A 81 -5.54 1.71 -30.16
CA ASP A 81 -6.83 1.95 -29.54
C ASP A 81 -7.97 1.13 -30.18
N GLN A 82 -7.92 0.90 -31.49
CA GLN A 82 -8.93 0.12 -32.20
C GLN A 82 -8.96 -1.34 -31.73
N THR A 83 -7.80 -1.94 -31.47
CA THR A 83 -7.70 -3.30 -30.95
C THR A 83 -8.40 -3.44 -29.59
N SER A 84 -8.19 -2.49 -28.68
CA SER A 84 -8.86 -2.46 -27.38
C SER A 84 -10.39 -2.30 -27.54
N LEU A 85 -10.81 -1.45 -28.47
CA LEU A 85 -12.22 -1.25 -28.78
C LEU A 85 -12.89 -2.49 -29.39
N ASP A 86 -12.16 -3.27 -30.20
CA ASP A 86 -12.64 -4.54 -30.76
C ASP A 86 -12.84 -5.58 -29.65
N TYR A 87 -11.95 -5.63 -28.65
CA TYR A 87 -12.12 -6.50 -27.48
C TYR A 87 -13.30 -6.09 -26.61
N ILE A 88 -13.49 -4.79 -26.37
CA ILE A 88 -14.67 -4.28 -25.66
C ILE A 88 -15.95 -4.65 -26.41
N ALA A 89 -15.96 -4.52 -27.74
CA ALA A 89 -17.12 -4.89 -28.55
C ALA A 89 -17.40 -6.40 -28.52
N LYS A 90 -16.34 -7.23 -28.53
CA LYS A 90 -16.46 -8.70 -28.46
C LYS A 90 -16.92 -9.18 -27.08
N TYR A 91 -16.49 -8.51 -26.01
CA TYR A 91 -16.80 -8.87 -24.62
C TYR A 91 -17.35 -7.67 -23.83
N PRO A 92 -18.60 -7.24 -24.11
CA PRO A 92 -19.20 -6.09 -23.43
C PRO A 92 -19.19 -6.24 -21.91
N GLY A 93 -18.69 -5.23 -21.21
CA GLY A 93 -18.60 -5.20 -19.75
C GLY A 93 -17.46 -6.01 -19.13
N ARG A 94 -16.59 -6.64 -19.94
CA ARG A 94 -15.39 -7.34 -19.46
C ARG A 94 -14.12 -6.49 -19.53
N PHE A 95 -14.12 -5.47 -20.38
CA PHE A 95 -12.97 -4.59 -20.58
C PHE A 95 -13.34 -3.12 -20.52
N SER A 96 -12.39 -2.32 -20.06
CA SER A 96 -12.29 -0.88 -20.28
C SER A 96 -10.97 -0.58 -20.97
N ALA A 97 -10.78 0.63 -21.51
CA ALA A 97 -9.54 1.00 -22.17
C ALA A 97 -9.16 2.45 -21.91
N PHE A 98 -7.88 2.68 -21.74
CA PHE A 98 -7.29 4.02 -21.80
C PHE A 98 -6.81 4.31 -23.22
N VAL A 99 -6.74 5.59 -23.56
CA VAL A 99 -6.13 6.04 -24.81
C VAL A 99 -4.65 5.69 -24.79
N ALA A 100 -4.20 4.96 -25.80
CA ALA A 100 -2.81 4.57 -25.97
C ALA A 100 -1.88 5.78 -25.98
N PHE A 101 -0.80 5.69 -25.20
CA PHE A 101 0.29 6.64 -25.31
C PHE A 101 1.27 6.16 -26.39
N THR A 102 1.44 6.95 -27.45
CA THR A 102 2.45 6.70 -28.47
C THR A 102 3.75 7.40 -28.10
N ASN A 103 4.91 6.79 -28.37
CA ASN A 103 6.22 7.39 -28.09
C ASN A 103 6.53 8.69 -28.86
N THR A 104 5.61 9.17 -29.71
CA THR A 104 5.70 10.50 -30.34
C THR A 104 5.32 11.58 -29.32
N ASN A 105 6.33 12.24 -28.76
CA ASN A 105 6.16 13.38 -27.85
C ASN A 105 5.98 14.68 -28.65
N ASP A 106 4.88 14.78 -29.41
CA ASP A 106 4.53 15.96 -30.20
C ASP A 106 3.03 16.31 -30.09
N GLN A 107 2.65 17.49 -30.58
CA GLN A 107 1.30 18.01 -30.44
C GLN A 107 0.21 17.11 -31.06
N HIS A 108 0.57 16.22 -31.99
CA HIS A 108 -0.39 15.27 -32.57
C HIS A 108 -0.92 14.31 -31.50
N LEU A 109 -0.08 13.91 -30.53
CA LEU A 109 -0.51 13.07 -29.41
C LEU A 109 -1.62 13.76 -28.60
N VAL A 110 -1.46 15.03 -28.24
CA VAL A 110 -2.47 15.78 -27.46
C VAL A 110 -3.79 15.88 -28.21
N GLU A 111 -3.74 16.19 -29.52
CA GLU A 111 -4.95 16.28 -30.35
C GLU A 111 -5.62 14.93 -30.55
N TYR A 112 -4.82 13.88 -30.74
CA TYR A 112 -5.30 12.52 -30.82
C TYR A 112 -5.99 12.10 -29.52
N THR A 113 -5.35 12.31 -28.36
CA THR A 113 -5.94 12.00 -27.06
C THR A 113 -7.24 12.76 -26.82
N ARG A 114 -7.27 14.07 -27.13
CA ARG A 114 -8.50 14.88 -27.07
C ARG A 114 -9.61 14.29 -27.94
N THR A 115 -9.28 13.89 -29.16
CA THR A 115 -10.24 13.29 -30.10
C THR A 115 -10.78 11.97 -29.55
N GLN A 116 -9.92 11.09 -29.06
CA GLN A 116 -10.33 9.78 -28.52
C GLN A 116 -11.20 9.94 -27.26
N LEU A 117 -10.80 10.80 -26.32
CA LEU A 117 -11.61 11.10 -25.13
C LEU A 117 -12.96 11.73 -25.51
N GLY A 118 -13.01 12.57 -26.55
CA GLY A 118 -14.23 13.14 -27.11
C GLY A 118 -15.27 12.12 -27.59
N THR A 119 -14.86 10.88 -27.87
CA THR A 119 -15.79 9.80 -28.24
C THR A 119 -16.56 9.23 -27.05
N GLY A 120 -16.07 9.44 -25.82
CA GLY A 120 -16.60 8.81 -24.61
C GLY A 120 -16.35 7.30 -24.50
N ARG A 121 -15.56 6.71 -25.41
CA ARG A 121 -15.27 5.26 -25.42
C ARG A 121 -14.08 4.86 -24.56
N PHE A 122 -13.24 5.83 -24.18
CA PHE A 122 -12.06 5.64 -23.34
C PHE A 122 -12.29 6.24 -21.97
N THR A 123 -11.76 5.57 -20.96
CA THR A 123 -11.97 5.89 -19.54
C THR A 123 -10.75 6.52 -18.89
N GLY A 124 -9.69 6.81 -19.65
CA GLY A 124 -8.44 7.38 -19.17
C GLY A 124 -7.40 7.54 -20.27
N ILE A 125 -6.21 7.97 -19.86
CA ILE A 125 -5.05 8.24 -20.70
C ILE A 125 -3.89 7.41 -20.16
N GLY A 126 -3.18 6.66 -20.98
CA GLY A 126 -1.97 5.95 -20.56
C GLY A 126 -1.82 4.55 -21.15
N GLU A 127 -0.78 3.82 -20.79
CA GLU A 127 0.21 4.10 -19.74
C GLU A 127 1.31 5.02 -20.30
N ILE A 128 1.56 6.14 -19.64
CA ILE A 128 2.65 7.04 -20.02
C ILE A 128 3.94 6.60 -19.35
N ASN A 129 4.92 6.18 -20.14
CA ASN A 129 6.25 5.84 -19.65
C ASN A 129 7.10 7.09 -19.41
N LEU A 130 6.86 7.80 -18.30
CA LEU A 130 7.59 9.02 -17.95
C LEU A 130 9.02 8.71 -17.51
N ARG A 131 9.24 7.63 -16.76
CA ARG A 131 10.59 7.21 -16.37
C ARG A 131 10.61 5.72 -16.05
N TYR A 132 11.34 4.93 -16.83
CA TYR A 132 11.44 3.47 -16.65
C TYR A 132 12.83 2.90 -16.99
N TYR A 133 13.14 1.75 -16.40
CA TYR A 133 14.34 0.95 -16.68
C TYR A 133 13.93 -0.39 -17.29
N SER A 134 14.63 -0.83 -18.33
CA SER A 134 14.46 -2.15 -18.95
C SER A 134 15.59 -3.09 -18.55
N GLY A 135 15.27 -4.35 -18.29
CA GLY A 135 16.26 -5.40 -18.02
C GLY A 135 16.59 -5.55 -16.53
N GLN A 136 17.56 -6.43 -16.23
CA GLN A 136 17.91 -6.81 -14.86
C GLN A 136 18.90 -5.84 -14.17
N SER A 137 19.44 -4.86 -14.90
CA SER A 137 20.44 -3.92 -14.36
C SER A 137 19.89 -2.50 -14.35
N TYR A 138 19.67 -1.97 -13.14
CA TYR A 138 19.20 -0.61 -12.86
C TYR A 138 20.40 0.34 -12.85
N THR A 139 21.01 0.49 -14.02
CA THR A 139 22.12 1.42 -14.20
C THR A 139 21.60 2.67 -14.88
N PRO A 140 21.71 3.85 -14.23
CA PRO A 140 21.45 5.11 -14.91
C PRO A 140 22.30 5.23 -16.19
N PRO A 141 21.77 5.87 -17.25
CA PRO A 141 20.47 6.54 -17.34
C PRO A 141 19.28 5.57 -17.53
N PRO A 142 18.04 6.00 -17.25
CA PRO A 142 16.83 5.20 -17.52
C PRO A 142 16.68 4.87 -19.00
N THR A 143 16.02 3.76 -19.30
CA THR A 143 15.72 3.30 -20.68
C THR A 143 14.81 4.29 -21.40
N ALA A 144 13.84 4.87 -20.70
CA ALA A 144 13.20 6.08 -21.17
C ALA A 144 13.01 7.10 -20.05
N TYR A 145 13.08 8.36 -20.46
CA TYR A 145 12.77 9.49 -19.62
C TYR A 145 12.10 10.58 -20.44
N ILE A 146 10.86 10.91 -20.06
CA ILE A 146 10.11 12.07 -20.47
C ILE A 146 9.90 12.90 -19.22
N GLN A 147 10.44 14.12 -19.21
CA GLN A 147 10.31 15.00 -18.04
C GLN A 147 8.81 15.30 -17.77
N PRO A 148 8.30 15.03 -16.54
CA PRO A 148 6.86 15.09 -16.23
C PRO A 148 6.17 16.45 -16.42
N ASP A 149 6.90 17.56 -16.31
CA ASP A 149 6.35 18.92 -16.38
C ASP A 149 6.63 19.64 -17.71
N THR A 150 6.86 18.89 -18.79
CA THR A 150 6.95 19.48 -20.13
C THR A 150 5.59 20.05 -20.57
N PRO A 151 5.56 21.11 -21.40
CA PRO A 151 4.30 21.69 -21.89
C PRO A 151 3.35 20.69 -22.57
N LEU A 152 3.88 19.60 -23.13
CA LEU A 152 3.06 18.54 -23.73
C LEU A 152 2.41 17.66 -22.67
N ILE A 153 3.16 17.18 -21.67
CA ILE A 153 2.60 16.36 -20.60
C ILE A 153 1.57 17.17 -19.79
N LEU A 154 1.85 18.45 -19.53
CA LEU A 154 0.91 19.33 -18.84
C LEU A 154 -0.41 19.52 -19.62
N GLN A 155 -0.37 19.53 -20.96
CA GLN A 155 -1.61 19.50 -21.76
C GLN A 155 -2.39 18.19 -21.61
N LEU A 156 -1.72 17.04 -21.42
CA LEU A 156 -2.41 15.77 -21.13
C LEU A 156 -3.01 15.77 -19.72
N VAL A 157 -2.33 16.39 -18.75
CA VAL A 157 -2.88 16.64 -17.40
C VAL A 157 -4.15 17.49 -17.48
N ASP A 158 -4.16 18.53 -18.30
CA ASP A 158 -5.36 19.34 -18.55
C ASP A 158 -6.50 18.54 -19.20
N LEU A 159 -6.20 17.59 -20.09
CA LEU A 159 -7.20 16.68 -20.64
C LEU A 159 -7.77 15.73 -19.59
N SER A 160 -6.94 15.21 -18.68
CA SER A 160 -7.41 14.42 -17.54
C SER A 160 -8.44 15.19 -16.70
N ALA A 161 -8.13 16.44 -16.36
CA ALA A 161 -9.06 17.32 -15.64
C ALA A 161 -10.34 17.61 -16.45
N ALA A 162 -10.20 18.02 -17.72
CA ALA A 162 -11.34 18.42 -18.55
C ALA A 162 -12.34 17.27 -18.78
N TYR A 163 -11.85 16.05 -19.01
CA TYR A 163 -12.67 14.87 -19.25
C TYR A 163 -13.01 14.09 -17.96
N HIS A 164 -12.46 14.51 -16.82
CA HIS A 164 -12.57 13.83 -15.53
C HIS A 164 -12.20 12.34 -15.65
N VAL A 165 -11.02 12.06 -16.20
CA VAL A 165 -10.51 10.70 -16.39
C VAL A 165 -9.07 10.60 -15.86
N PRO A 166 -8.65 9.45 -15.31
CA PRO A 166 -7.28 9.25 -14.86
C PRO A 166 -6.23 9.38 -15.98
N LEU A 167 -5.12 10.02 -15.65
CA LEU A 167 -3.85 9.97 -16.36
C LEU A 167 -2.95 8.93 -15.67
N SER A 168 -2.75 7.79 -16.32
CA SER A 168 -1.90 6.71 -15.83
C SER A 168 -0.47 6.84 -16.34
N PHE A 169 0.50 6.64 -15.45
CA PHE A 169 1.91 6.76 -15.79
C PHE A 169 2.83 5.85 -14.97
N HIS A 170 3.93 5.50 -15.62
CA HIS A 170 5.10 4.86 -15.02
C HIS A 170 6.14 5.91 -14.66
N PHE A 171 6.57 5.94 -13.40
CA PHE A 171 7.66 6.79 -12.98
C PHE A 171 8.45 6.17 -11.83
N VAL A 172 9.78 6.12 -11.98
CA VAL A 172 10.73 5.69 -10.94
C VAL A 172 11.35 6.94 -10.29
N PRO A 173 11.04 7.26 -9.03
CA PRO A 173 11.49 8.51 -8.39
C PRO A 173 12.94 8.53 -7.86
N ASP A 174 13.90 8.01 -8.62
CA ASP A 174 15.31 7.79 -8.19
C ASP A 174 16.22 9.01 -8.41
N ASP A 175 15.71 10.06 -9.06
CA ASP A 175 16.43 11.28 -9.39
C ASP A 175 15.73 12.51 -8.80
N PRO A 176 16.41 13.33 -7.96
CA PRO A 176 15.79 14.49 -7.32
C PRO A 176 15.22 15.52 -8.30
N SER A 177 15.85 15.70 -9.48
CA SER A 177 15.38 16.69 -10.47
C SER A 177 14.12 16.19 -11.17
N ALA A 178 14.07 14.89 -11.49
CA ALA A 178 12.90 14.24 -12.03
C ALA A 178 11.75 14.24 -11.02
N ASN A 179 12.03 14.01 -9.73
CA ASN A 179 11.03 14.07 -8.66
C ASN A 179 10.44 15.47 -8.53
N ALA A 180 11.29 16.51 -8.57
CA ALA A 180 10.82 17.89 -8.56
C ALA A 180 9.92 18.22 -9.78
N ALA A 181 10.20 17.63 -10.95
CA ALA A 181 9.34 17.75 -12.13
C ALA A 181 8.01 17.00 -11.95
N LEU A 182 8.02 15.80 -11.36
CA LEU A 182 6.81 15.06 -11.03
C LEU A 182 5.90 15.85 -10.07
N GLU A 183 6.47 16.46 -9.03
CA GLU A 183 5.69 17.28 -8.09
C GLU A 183 5.07 18.52 -8.75
N ARG A 184 5.77 19.13 -9.71
CA ARG A 184 5.21 20.22 -10.53
C ARG A 184 4.08 19.74 -11.44
N MET A 185 4.17 18.52 -11.97
CA MET A 185 3.07 17.89 -12.73
C MET A 185 1.84 17.68 -11.84
N PHE A 186 2.00 17.13 -10.63
CA PHE A 186 0.89 16.95 -9.69
C PHE A 186 0.23 18.26 -9.26
N SER A 187 1.03 19.32 -9.14
CA SER A 187 0.54 20.64 -8.73
C SER A 187 -0.05 21.46 -9.89
N HIS A 188 0.08 21.00 -11.13
CA HIS A 188 -0.30 21.78 -12.31
C HIS A 188 -1.81 22.05 -12.38
N ASN A 189 -2.62 21.01 -12.18
CA ASN A 189 -4.06 21.08 -12.28
C ASN A 189 -4.71 20.24 -11.17
N LYS A 190 -5.30 20.93 -10.18
CA LYS A 190 -5.91 20.32 -8.99
C LYS A 190 -7.15 19.47 -9.26
N ASP A 191 -7.66 19.45 -10.48
CA ASP A 191 -8.82 18.65 -10.88
C ASP A 191 -8.41 17.44 -11.74
N ALA A 192 -7.12 17.34 -12.11
CA ALA A 192 -6.58 16.17 -12.80
C ALA A 192 -6.49 14.97 -11.84
N ILE A 193 -6.70 13.77 -12.38
CA ILE A 193 -6.64 12.51 -11.65
C ILE A 193 -5.38 11.76 -12.09
N PHE A 194 -4.53 11.40 -11.14
CA PHE A 194 -3.26 10.74 -11.40
C PHE A 194 -3.35 9.28 -10.95
N LEU A 195 -2.99 8.35 -11.82
CA LEU A 195 -2.83 6.94 -11.46
C LEU A 195 -1.35 6.54 -11.65
N TRP A 196 -0.62 6.49 -10.55
CA TRP A 196 0.78 6.11 -10.56
C TRP A 196 0.90 4.59 -10.50
N CYS A 197 1.37 4.00 -11.60
CA CYS A 197 1.43 2.56 -11.75
C CYS A 197 2.46 1.91 -10.83
N HIS A 198 2.17 0.66 -10.49
CA HIS A 198 3.06 -0.25 -9.79
C HIS A 198 3.56 0.26 -8.44
N LEU A 199 2.76 1.05 -7.72
CA LEU A 199 3.14 1.73 -6.48
C LEU A 199 4.51 2.44 -6.57
N GLY A 200 4.83 3.04 -7.72
CA GLY A 200 6.11 3.74 -7.93
C GLY A 200 7.31 2.86 -8.30
N PHE A 201 7.05 1.68 -8.86
CA PHE A 201 7.94 0.66 -9.47
C PHE A 201 9.44 0.65 -9.11
N ASN A 202 9.87 -0.53 -8.63
CA ASN A 202 11.16 -1.23 -8.71
C ASN A 202 12.47 -0.58 -8.16
N ASN A 203 13.15 -1.34 -7.28
CA ASN A 203 14.49 -1.13 -6.73
C ASN A 203 14.80 0.22 -6.06
N MET A 204 13.79 0.76 -5.40
CA MET A 204 13.73 2.13 -4.92
C MET A 204 13.42 2.21 -3.43
N PRO A 205 13.87 3.25 -2.71
CA PRO A 205 13.59 3.46 -1.29
C PRO A 205 12.14 3.87 -1.01
N LEU A 206 11.20 3.68 -1.94
CA LEU A 206 9.77 3.87 -1.66
C LEU A 206 9.27 2.72 -0.80
N ASP A 207 8.99 3.04 0.46
CA ASP A 207 8.25 2.19 1.38
C ASP A 207 6.85 2.79 1.60
N ALA A 208 6.08 2.14 2.46
CA ALA A 208 4.76 2.62 2.82
C ALA A 208 4.77 4.06 3.41
N ASP A 209 5.84 4.50 4.08
CA ASP A 209 5.93 5.85 4.66
C ASP A 209 6.12 6.90 3.56
N ALA A 210 6.94 6.61 2.55
CA ALA A 210 7.09 7.51 1.40
C ALA A 210 5.79 7.62 0.59
N LEU A 211 5.06 6.52 0.42
CA LEU A 211 3.76 6.53 -0.27
C LEU A 211 2.69 7.29 0.53
N ASP A 212 2.66 7.15 1.86
CA ASP A 212 1.81 7.96 2.74
C ASP A 212 2.04 9.46 2.52
N ASP A 213 3.29 9.89 2.46
CA ASP A 213 3.63 11.31 2.24
C ASP A 213 3.06 11.84 0.91
N TYR A 214 3.16 11.06 -0.18
CA TYR A 214 2.55 11.44 -1.45
C TYR A 214 1.02 11.53 -1.36
N LEU A 215 0.36 10.55 -0.73
CA LEU A 215 -1.09 10.56 -0.56
C LEU A 215 -1.57 11.65 0.38
N LEU A 216 -0.76 12.06 1.36
CA LEU A 216 -1.07 13.22 2.20
C LEU A 216 -0.95 14.54 1.44
N ARG A 217 -0.11 14.65 0.42
CA ARG A 217 0.10 15.92 -0.29
C ARG A 217 -0.77 16.10 -1.52
N TYR A 218 -1.18 15.03 -2.18
CA TYR A 218 -1.82 15.10 -3.49
C TYR A 218 -3.22 14.44 -3.50
N PRO A 219 -4.32 15.23 -3.43
CA PRO A 219 -5.70 14.73 -3.29
C PRO A 219 -6.24 13.87 -4.42
N ASN A 220 -5.64 13.95 -5.60
CA ASN A 220 -6.11 13.19 -6.75
C ASN A 220 -5.10 12.13 -7.22
N LEU A 221 -4.13 11.78 -6.38
CA LEU A 221 -3.16 10.72 -6.65
C LEU A 221 -3.69 9.35 -6.24
N TYR A 222 -3.66 8.39 -7.14
CA TYR A 222 -4.00 7.01 -6.91
C TYR A 222 -2.79 6.15 -7.26
N PHE A 223 -2.75 4.95 -6.69
CA PHE A 223 -1.78 3.94 -7.08
C PHE A 223 -2.46 2.68 -7.55
N ASP A 224 -1.81 1.94 -8.45
CA ASP A 224 -2.15 0.55 -8.71
C ASP A 224 -1.04 -0.40 -8.21
N THR A 225 -1.39 -1.65 -7.90
CA THR A 225 -0.46 -2.67 -7.39
C THR A 225 0.27 -3.45 -8.48
N ALA A 226 0.18 -3.03 -9.74
CA ALA A 226 0.53 -3.84 -10.89
C ALA A 226 2.00 -4.29 -10.84
N GLY A 227 2.30 -5.54 -11.20
CA GLY A 227 3.68 -6.05 -11.34
C GLY A 227 4.42 -6.38 -10.03
N ILE A 228 3.95 -5.90 -8.87
CA ILE A 228 4.61 -6.10 -7.57
C ILE A 228 4.62 -7.58 -7.13
N GLN A 229 3.62 -8.37 -7.50
CA GLN A 229 3.55 -9.81 -7.16
C GLN A 229 4.76 -10.61 -7.68
N ASN A 230 5.36 -10.15 -8.77
CA ASN A 230 6.55 -10.78 -9.36
C ASN A 230 7.78 -10.55 -8.48
N MET A 231 7.75 -9.52 -7.63
CA MET A 231 8.84 -9.07 -6.79
C MET A 231 8.72 -9.53 -5.33
N MET A 232 7.55 -10.03 -4.92
CA MET A 232 7.35 -10.55 -3.56
C MET A 232 8.22 -11.78 -3.23
N ASN A 233 8.77 -12.47 -4.25
CA ASN A 233 9.42 -13.78 -4.10
C ASN A 233 10.91 -13.82 -4.41
N ASP A 234 11.57 -12.68 -4.65
CA ASP A 234 13.00 -12.73 -4.97
C ASP A 234 13.84 -12.53 -3.70
N PRO A 235 14.40 -13.59 -3.09
CA PRO A 235 15.33 -13.47 -1.97
C PRO A 235 16.73 -12.97 -2.38
N GLY A 236 17.01 -12.81 -3.68
CA GLY A 236 18.35 -12.60 -4.25
C GLY A 236 18.57 -11.29 -5.01
N GLU A 237 17.54 -10.63 -5.53
CA GLU A 237 17.70 -9.30 -6.15
C GLU A 237 17.79 -8.19 -5.09
N LEU A 238 18.95 -7.53 -5.05
CA LEU A 238 19.49 -6.81 -3.90
C LEU A 238 18.74 -5.55 -3.44
N ASN A 239 17.72 -5.05 -4.15
CA ASN A 239 17.26 -3.68 -3.91
C ASN A 239 15.73 -3.49 -3.87
N SER A 240 14.93 -4.55 -3.88
CA SER A 240 13.47 -4.38 -3.91
C SER A 240 12.93 -4.08 -2.50
N ASN A 241 12.48 -2.86 -2.27
CA ASN A 241 11.70 -2.49 -1.07
C ASN A 241 10.46 -3.38 -0.86
N TRP A 242 10.03 -4.10 -1.90
CA TRP A 242 8.92 -5.03 -1.84
C TRP A 242 9.26 -6.35 -1.12
N ARG A 243 10.56 -6.62 -0.84
CA ARG A 243 11.00 -7.76 -0.04
C ARG A 243 10.42 -7.76 1.38
N GLY A 244 10.13 -6.56 1.91
CA GLY A 244 9.54 -6.40 3.23
C GLY A 244 8.02 -6.46 3.25
N VAL A 245 7.34 -6.55 2.11
CA VAL A 245 5.87 -6.42 2.05
C VAL A 245 5.15 -7.50 2.81
N LEU A 246 5.68 -8.72 2.76
CA LEU A 246 5.11 -9.89 3.43
C LEU A 246 5.89 -10.20 4.72
N VAL A 247 5.20 -10.66 5.76
CA VAL A 247 5.85 -11.17 7.00
C VAL A 247 6.72 -12.36 6.66
N ASN A 248 6.17 -13.30 5.88
CA ASN A 248 6.89 -14.43 5.35
C ASN A 248 6.40 -14.72 3.93
N GLN A 249 7.32 -14.98 3.01
CA GLN A 249 6.98 -15.28 1.61
C GLN A 249 6.09 -16.53 1.47
N SER A 250 6.10 -17.44 2.47
CA SER A 250 5.30 -18.67 2.44
C SER A 250 3.89 -18.54 3.01
N ASP A 251 3.65 -17.61 3.93
CA ASP A 251 2.32 -17.40 4.50
C ASP A 251 1.50 -16.38 3.69
N GLY A 252 2.20 -15.51 2.94
CA GLY A 252 1.58 -14.62 1.98
C GLY A 252 0.87 -13.44 2.63
N HIS A 253 1.05 -13.19 3.93
CA HIS A 253 0.40 -12.10 4.66
C HIS A 253 1.25 -10.83 4.64
N LEU A 254 0.59 -9.67 4.57
CA LEU A 254 1.27 -8.39 4.68
C LEU A 254 1.97 -8.22 6.03
N ASN A 255 3.11 -7.54 6.04
CA ASN A 255 3.66 -7.03 7.29
C ASN A 255 2.74 -5.93 7.87
N ALA A 256 2.85 -5.70 9.18
CA ALA A 256 2.00 -4.75 9.89
C ALA A 256 2.00 -3.32 9.29
N ARG A 257 3.13 -2.87 8.75
CA ARG A 257 3.24 -1.51 8.19
C ARG A 257 2.52 -1.40 6.84
N TRP A 258 2.64 -2.41 5.98
CA TRP A 258 1.93 -2.47 4.71
C TRP A 258 0.44 -2.74 4.90
N GLU A 259 0.07 -3.63 5.83
CA GLU A 259 -1.32 -3.82 6.24
C GLU A 259 -1.95 -2.48 6.63
N GLN A 260 -1.28 -1.74 7.51
CA GLN A 260 -1.72 -0.40 7.89
C GLN A 260 -1.80 0.58 6.71
N PHE A 261 -0.85 0.53 5.76
CA PHE A 261 -0.89 1.39 4.57
C PHE A 261 -2.15 1.13 3.75
N PHE A 262 -2.43 -0.13 3.43
CA PHE A 262 -3.60 -0.51 2.66
C PHE A 262 -4.89 -0.21 3.41
N GLU A 263 -4.94 -0.41 4.74
CA GLU A 263 -6.08 0.00 5.57
C GLU A 263 -6.31 1.51 5.55
N THR A 264 -5.24 2.28 5.72
CA THR A 264 -5.31 3.75 5.81
C THR A 264 -5.72 4.34 4.48
N TRP A 265 -5.19 3.84 3.36
CA TRP A 265 -5.41 4.41 2.03
C TRP A 265 -6.33 3.56 1.15
N ASN A 266 -7.22 2.79 1.75
CA ASN A 266 -8.06 1.85 1.03
C ASN A 266 -8.99 2.48 -0.02
N ALA A 267 -9.18 3.81 -0.05
CA ALA A 267 -9.92 4.54 -1.07
C ALA A 267 -9.06 5.01 -2.27
N ARG A 268 -7.72 4.89 -2.17
CA ARG A 268 -6.73 5.49 -3.09
C ARG A 268 -5.82 4.46 -3.78
N ILE A 269 -5.99 3.17 -3.46
CA ILE A 269 -5.21 2.07 -4.04
C ILE A 269 -6.12 1.17 -4.87
N LEU A 270 -5.68 0.83 -6.09
CA LEU A 270 -6.37 -0.07 -6.99
C LEU A 270 -5.58 -1.38 -7.09
N TRP A 271 -6.26 -2.51 -7.01
CA TRP A 271 -5.64 -3.77 -7.36
C TRP A 271 -5.39 -3.87 -8.86
N ALA A 272 -4.21 -4.36 -9.20
CA ALA A 272 -3.82 -4.60 -10.56
C ALA A 272 -2.71 -5.65 -10.65
N SER A 273 -2.63 -6.33 -11.80
CA SER A 273 -1.68 -7.45 -11.99
C SER A 273 -0.50 -7.14 -12.90
N ASP A 274 -0.60 -6.22 -13.86
CA ASP A 274 0.37 -6.12 -14.97
C ASP A 274 0.46 -7.43 -15.82
N ALA A 275 -0.64 -8.16 -15.94
CA ALA A 275 -0.71 -9.36 -16.77
C ALA A 275 -0.46 -9.00 -18.24
N GLY A 276 0.45 -9.70 -18.90
CA GLY A 276 0.89 -9.40 -20.28
C GLY A 276 1.91 -8.27 -20.40
N GLY A 277 2.29 -7.61 -19.30
CA GLY A 277 3.35 -6.61 -19.27
C GLY A 277 4.68 -7.15 -19.82
N GLY A 278 5.45 -6.29 -20.49
CA GLY A 278 6.70 -6.70 -21.16
C GLY A 278 6.51 -7.64 -22.36
N ASN A 279 5.27 -7.80 -22.83
CA ASN A 279 4.86 -8.81 -23.82
C ASN A 279 5.07 -10.27 -23.37
N ASP A 280 5.03 -10.52 -22.06
CA ASP A 280 5.24 -11.87 -21.54
C ASP A 280 3.91 -12.59 -21.31
N LYS A 281 3.57 -13.50 -22.23
CA LYS A 281 2.41 -14.40 -22.08
C LYS A 281 2.46 -15.20 -20.78
N ASN A 282 3.64 -15.46 -20.21
CA ASN A 282 3.76 -16.21 -18.96
C ASN A 282 3.08 -15.50 -17.78
N ARG A 283 2.98 -14.17 -17.80
CA ARG A 283 2.25 -13.41 -16.79
C ARG A 283 0.73 -13.67 -16.81
N TRP A 284 0.19 -14.12 -17.94
CA TRP A 284 -1.19 -14.59 -18.04
C TRP A 284 -1.35 -16.05 -17.63
N LEU A 285 -0.35 -16.90 -17.89
CA LEU A 285 -0.44 -18.35 -17.64
C LEU A 285 -0.54 -18.70 -16.15
N ASN A 286 -0.02 -17.85 -15.27
CA ASN A 286 -0.17 -17.99 -13.83
C ASN A 286 -1.01 -16.84 -13.25
N TYR A 287 -2.02 -16.40 -13.99
CA TYR A 287 -2.91 -15.35 -13.50
C TYR A 287 -3.76 -15.81 -12.31
N ALA A 288 -4.28 -17.05 -12.39
CA ALA A 288 -5.16 -17.67 -11.39
C ALA A 288 -4.48 -18.74 -10.53
N SER A 289 -3.35 -19.31 -10.96
CA SER A 289 -2.71 -20.48 -10.31
C SER A 289 -1.23 -20.62 -10.66
N ASP A 290 -0.44 -21.33 -9.84
CA ASP A 290 0.99 -21.60 -10.11
C ASP A 290 1.17 -22.88 -10.96
N THR A 291 0.46 -23.00 -12.09
CA THR A 291 0.45 -24.24 -12.89
C THR A 291 1.53 -24.31 -13.95
N VAL A 292 2.08 -23.17 -14.38
CA VAL A 292 3.15 -23.12 -15.38
C VAL A 292 4.49 -22.88 -14.70
N GLN A 293 5.39 -23.85 -14.85
CA GLN A 293 6.75 -23.76 -14.36
C GLN A 293 7.51 -22.61 -15.05
N ASN A 294 8.22 -21.79 -14.27
CA ASN A 294 8.96 -20.61 -14.71
C ASN A 294 8.10 -19.43 -15.18
N ALA A 295 6.77 -19.52 -15.10
CA ALA A 295 5.93 -18.34 -15.19
C ALA A 295 5.93 -17.58 -13.84
N PRO A 296 5.67 -16.27 -13.84
CA PRO A 296 5.58 -15.52 -12.60
C PRO A 296 4.49 -16.09 -11.68
N PRO A 297 4.56 -15.87 -10.37
CA PRO A 297 3.64 -16.50 -9.43
C PRO A 297 2.18 -16.04 -9.57
N ASN A 298 1.24 -16.83 -9.05
CA ASN A 298 -0.20 -16.59 -9.01
C ASN A 298 -0.54 -15.15 -8.58
N ALA A 299 -0.83 -14.28 -9.55
CA ALA A 299 -0.97 -12.86 -9.28
C ALA A 299 -2.20 -12.56 -8.42
N VAL A 300 -3.35 -13.12 -8.79
CA VAL A 300 -4.60 -12.89 -8.08
C VAL A 300 -4.58 -13.57 -6.72
N GLY A 301 -4.17 -14.84 -6.66
CA GLY A 301 -4.13 -15.61 -5.41
C GLY A 301 -3.18 -15.01 -4.37
N ARG A 302 -2.02 -14.48 -4.79
CA ARG A 302 -1.08 -13.84 -3.87
C ARG A 302 -1.60 -12.56 -3.28
N TRP A 303 -2.17 -11.68 -4.11
CA TRP A 303 -2.77 -10.46 -3.59
C TRP A 303 -3.99 -10.74 -2.70
N ARG A 304 -4.77 -11.78 -3.01
CA ARG A 304 -5.86 -12.24 -2.12
C ARG A 304 -5.32 -12.66 -0.76
N SER A 305 -4.22 -13.43 -0.74
CA SER A 305 -3.56 -13.85 0.51
C SER A 305 -2.99 -12.66 1.28
N ALA A 306 -2.31 -11.74 0.59
CA ALA A 306 -1.69 -10.57 1.20
C ALA A 306 -2.72 -9.67 1.87
N LEU A 307 -3.84 -9.44 1.19
CA LEU A 307 -4.88 -8.54 1.67
C LEU A 307 -5.94 -9.27 2.51
N ALA A 308 -5.76 -10.55 2.83
CA ALA A 308 -6.78 -11.38 3.50
C ALA A 308 -7.10 -10.90 4.93
N ASP A 309 -6.13 -10.29 5.61
CA ASP A 309 -6.28 -9.81 6.98
C ASP A 309 -6.83 -8.38 7.06
N LEU A 310 -7.01 -7.72 5.92
CA LEU A 310 -7.61 -6.39 5.88
C LEU A 310 -9.09 -6.42 6.30
N ASP A 311 -9.59 -5.28 6.77
CA ASP A 311 -11.01 -5.01 6.88
C ASP A 311 -11.71 -5.32 5.55
N SER A 312 -12.90 -5.92 5.66
CA SER A 312 -13.64 -6.37 4.47
C SER A 312 -14.00 -5.23 3.52
N ASN A 313 -14.16 -3.99 4.02
CA ASN A 313 -14.35 -2.83 3.16
C ASN A 313 -13.06 -2.43 2.48
N SER A 314 -11.92 -2.47 3.18
CA SER A 314 -10.60 -2.19 2.63
C SER A 314 -10.28 -3.15 1.47
N PHE A 315 -10.46 -4.45 1.71
CA PHE A 315 -10.31 -5.50 0.70
C PHE A 315 -11.21 -5.26 -0.52
N ARG A 316 -12.51 -5.02 -0.30
CA ARG A 316 -13.48 -4.71 -1.36
C ARG A 316 -13.10 -3.46 -2.16
N ASN A 317 -12.67 -2.40 -1.48
CA ASN A 317 -12.36 -1.13 -2.14
C ASN A 317 -11.15 -1.29 -3.07
N ILE A 318 -10.10 -1.94 -2.58
CA ILE A 318 -8.86 -2.16 -3.34
C ILE A 318 -9.13 -3.05 -4.58
N PHE A 319 -9.83 -4.17 -4.43
CA PHE A 319 -10.01 -5.13 -5.53
C PHE A 319 -11.04 -4.75 -6.58
N ILE A 320 -12.00 -3.88 -6.26
CA ILE A 320 -13.07 -3.56 -7.21
C ILE A 320 -13.58 -2.12 -7.09
N ALA A 321 -13.90 -1.64 -5.89
CA ALA A 321 -14.71 -0.44 -5.77
C ALA A 321 -13.97 0.82 -6.24
N ASN A 322 -12.66 0.92 -5.98
CA ASN A 322 -11.86 2.06 -6.41
C ASN A 322 -11.68 2.10 -7.93
N ALA A 323 -11.41 0.96 -8.56
CA ALA A 323 -11.32 0.89 -10.01
C ALA A 323 -12.64 1.33 -10.65
N LYS A 324 -13.78 0.85 -10.14
CA LYS A 324 -15.10 1.29 -10.61
C LYS A 324 -15.35 2.79 -10.39
N ALA A 325 -14.95 3.33 -9.24
CA ALA A 325 -15.13 4.74 -8.94
C ALA A 325 -14.26 5.63 -9.83
N VAL A 326 -12.98 5.33 -9.94
CA VAL A 326 -11.99 6.17 -10.64
C VAL A 326 -12.06 5.99 -12.17
N ILE A 327 -12.20 4.76 -12.64
CA ILE A 327 -12.15 4.44 -14.08
C ILE A 327 -13.56 4.44 -14.69
N MET A 328 -14.54 3.83 -14.00
CA MET A 328 -15.91 3.69 -14.54
C MET A 328 -16.86 4.80 -14.09
N LYS A 329 -16.40 5.70 -13.21
CA LYS A 329 -17.21 6.80 -12.65
C LYS A 329 -18.46 6.31 -11.91
N GLU A 330 -18.41 5.10 -11.36
CA GLU A 330 -19.46 4.56 -10.49
C GLU A 330 -19.34 5.15 -9.09
N ALA A 331 -20.44 5.21 -8.34
CA ALA A 331 -20.36 5.60 -6.92
C ALA A 331 -19.64 4.50 -6.13
N ARG A 332 -18.73 4.88 -5.23
CA ARG A 332 -18.17 3.95 -4.25
C ARG A 332 -19.30 3.51 -3.30
N PRO A 333 -19.42 2.22 -2.94
CA PRO A 333 -20.34 1.77 -1.90
C PRO A 333 -19.99 2.38 -0.55
N ASP A 334 -20.99 2.46 0.33
CA ASP A 334 -20.79 2.82 1.74
C ASP A 334 -19.91 1.75 2.42
N TYR A 335 -19.19 2.13 3.48
CA TYR A 335 -18.44 1.19 4.31
C TYR A 335 -19.40 0.51 5.28
N ASP A 336 -19.59 -0.79 5.10
CA ASP A 336 -20.57 -1.56 5.84
C ASP A 336 -19.88 -2.36 6.95
N TYR A 337 -20.41 -2.25 8.16
CA TYR A 337 -19.91 -2.92 9.36
C TYR A 337 -21.06 -3.61 10.10
N SER A 338 -20.70 -4.52 11.00
CA SER A 338 -21.63 -5.21 11.90
C SER A 338 -21.04 -5.13 13.31
N VAL A 339 -21.79 -4.58 14.26
CA VAL A 339 -21.33 -4.41 15.65
C VAL A 339 -22.22 -5.18 16.61
N ALA A 340 -21.61 -5.77 17.64
CA ALA A 340 -22.32 -6.51 18.67
C ALA A 340 -22.81 -5.57 19.79
N SER A 341 -24.09 -5.65 20.14
CA SER A 341 -24.65 -5.04 21.35
C SER A 341 -25.69 -5.96 21.96
N ASP A 342 -25.59 -6.24 23.26
CA ASP A 342 -26.57 -7.05 24.00
C ASP A 342 -26.84 -8.44 23.37
N GLY A 343 -25.79 -9.06 22.80
CA GLY A 343 -25.89 -10.36 22.15
C GLY A 343 -26.61 -10.34 20.79
N GLN A 344 -26.89 -9.17 20.23
CA GLN A 344 -27.43 -8.97 18.89
C GLN A 344 -26.41 -8.23 18.01
N CYS A 345 -26.52 -8.43 16.70
CA CYS A 345 -25.70 -7.73 15.71
C CYS A 345 -26.49 -6.63 15.04
N PHE A 346 -25.88 -5.46 14.96
CA PHE A 346 -26.47 -4.28 14.35
C PHE A 346 -25.67 -3.89 13.12
N PRO A 347 -26.32 -3.73 11.96
CA PRO A 347 -25.64 -3.17 10.79
C PRO A 347 -25.28 -1.71 11.07
N LEU A 348 -24.14 -1.27 10.57
CA LEU A 348 -23.68 0.10 10.62
C LEU A 348 -23.13 0.44 9.23
N SER A 349 -23.47 1.59 8.68
CA SER A 349 -22.84 2.04 7.43
C SER A 349 -22.23 3.43 7.60
N ILE A 350 -21.09 3.65 6.95
CA ILE A 350 -20.40 4.94 6.92
C ILE A 350 -20.25 5.34 5.46
N ARG A 351 -20.80 6.49 5.07
CA ARG A 351 -20.56 7.08 3.74
C ARG A 351 -19.48 8.14 3.85
N SER A 352 -18.44 8.03 3.02
CA SER A 352 -17.33 8.99 2.96
C SER A 352 -16.61 8.92 1.61
N ASN A 353 -16.04 10.03 1.14
CA ASN A 353 -15.13 10.00 -0.03
C ASN A 353 -13.71 9.61 0.38
N SER A 354 -13.33 9.90 1.63
CA SER A 354 -12.10 9.45 2.28
C SER A 354 -12.08 7.94 2.48
N SER A 355 -10.89 7.39 2.72
CA SER A 355 -10.76 6.04 3.28
C SER A 355 -11.45 6.01 4.65
N VAL A 356 -12.08 4.88 5.00
CA VAL A 356 -12.59 4.59 6.34
C VAL A 356 -12.03 3.25 6.78
N SER A 357 -11.54 3.18 8.02
CA SER A 357 -10.94 1.95 8.59
C SER A 357 -10.97 1.96 10.12
N ALA A 358 -10.47 0.88 10.72
CA ALA A 358 -10.31 0.72 12.18
C ALA A 358 -11.58 1.03 12.99
N LEU A 359 -12.73 0.52 12.53
CA LEU A 359 -13.98 0.68 13.24
C LEU A 359 -13.98 -0.13 14.55
N ALA A 360 -14.33 0.53 15.64
CA ALA A 360 -14.51 -0.07 16.95
C ALA A 360 -15.82 0.42 17.57
N PHE A 361 -16.50 -0.49 18.29
CA PHE A 361 -17.71 -0.18 19.05
C PHE A 361 -17.51 -0.58 20.51
N ASP A 362 -17.55 0.41 21.40
CA ASP A 362 -17.58 0.21 22.85
C ASP A 362 -19.02 0.36 23.34
N GLN A 363 -19.67 -0.78 23.58
CA GLN A 363 -21.04 -0.82 24.08
C GLN A 363 -21.18 -0.16 25.46
N THR A 364 -20.18 -0.33 26.34
CA THR A 364 -20.24 0.18 27.72
C THR A 364 -20.15 1.71 27.72
N ALA A 365 -19.27 2.26 26.89
CA ALA A 365 -19.14 3.69 26.71
C ALA A 365 -20.18 4.29 25.73
N GLY A 366 -20.99 3.45 25.06
CA GLY A 366 -21.92 3.89 24.02
C GLY A 366 -21.20 4.67 22.89
N THR A 367 -20.01 4.20 22.50
CA THR A 367 -19.11 4.94 21.60
C THR A 367 -18.77 4.12 20.35
N ILE A 368 -18.93 4.74 19.18
CA ILE A 368 -18.41 4.25 17.89
C ILE A 368 -17.16 5.08 17.56
N THR A 369 -16.05 4.42 17.28
CA THR A 369 -14.81 5.06 16.82
C THR A 369 -14.39 4.50 15.47
N PHE A 370 -13.89 5.32 14.57
CA PHE A 370 -13.28 4.89 13.31
C PHE A 370 -12.25 5.92 12.83
N LYS A 371 -11.41 5.53 11.88
CA LYS A 371 -10.45 6.42 11.23
C LYS A 371 -10.93 6.84 9.85
N THR A 372 -10.58 8.06 9.47
CA THR A 372 -10.67 8.53 8.08
C THR A 372 -9.30 8.95 7.58
N ALA A 373 -9.03 8.80 6.29
CA ALA A 373 -7.80 9.31 5.67
C ALA A 373 -8.06 9.93 4.30
N ASP A 374 -7.55 11.14 4.14
CA ASP A 374 -7.49 11.88 2.89
C ASP A 374 -6.25 12.78 2.87
N SER A 375 -6.00 13.48 1.77
CA SER A 375 -4.88 14.40 1.63
C SER A 375 -5.05 15.65 2.50
N ASN A 376 -3.95 16.18 3.03
CA ASN A 376 -3.93 17.45 3.76
C ASN A 376 -4.48 18.60 2.91
N GLY A 377 -5.22 19.50 3.56
CA GLY A 377 -5.79 20.68 2.90
C GLY A 377 -7.10 20.42 2.15
N THR A 378 -7.59 19.19 2.09
CA THR A 378 -8.96 18.89 1.66
C THR A 378 -9.95 19.08 2.82
N THR A 379 -11.24 18.99 2.51
CA THR A 379 -12.31 18.89 3.49
C THR A 379 -13.24 17.78 3.04
N ASP A 380 -13.66 16.93 3.96
CA ASP A 380 -14.62 15.86 3.67
C ASP A 380 -15.62 15.72 4.82
N SER A 381 -16.57 14.80 4.64
CA SER A 381 -17.55 14.47 5.65
C SER A 381 -17.81 12.97 5.69
N ALA A 382 -18.21 12.49 6.87
CA ALA A 382 -18.70 11.14 7.06
C ALA A 382 -20.16 11.20 7.49
N VAL A 383 -20.99 10.35 6.90
CA VAL A 383 -22.37 10.12 7.33
C VAL A 383 -22.47 8.70 7.88
N VAL A 384 -22.64 8.59 9.19
CA VAL A 384 -22.79 7.32 9.90
C VAL A 384 -24.27 7.01 10.06
N SER A 385 -24.74 5.92 9.48
CA SER A 385 -26.12 5.43 9.60
C SER A 385 -26.15 4.19 10.47
N MET A 386 -26.93 4.23 11.55
CA MET A 386 -27.06 3.15 12.52
C MET A 386 -28.53 2.90 12.89
N PRO A 387 -28.91 1.69 13.31
CA PRO A 387 -30.24 1.42 13.83
C PRO A 387 -30.57 2.29 15.03
N ALA A 388 -31.80 2.80 15.11
CA ALA A 388 -32.24 3.74 16.16
C ALA A 388 -32.13 3.18 17.59
N GLY A 389 -32.00 1.86 17.75
CA GLY A 389 -31.83 1.20 19.05
C GLY A 389 -30.39 0.92 19.47
N LEU A 390 -29.41 1.09 18.57
CA LEU A 390 -28.00 0.76 18.86
C LEU A 390 -27.40 1.72 19.89
N LEU A 391 -27.58 3.03 19.67
CA LEU A 391 -27.15 4.09 20.56
C LEU A 391 -28.35 4.97 20.90
N ASN A 392 -28.61 5.14 22.20
CA ASN A 392 -29.71 5.95 22.71
C ASN A 392 -29.18 7.10 23.57
N GLY A 393 -29.70 8.31 23.37
CA GLY A 393 -29.39 9.47 24.21
C GLY A 393 -29.04 10.71 23.41
N THR A 394 -28.27 11.60 24.04
CA THR A 394 -27.73 12.79 23.37
C THR A 394 -26.36 12.45 22.79
N PHE A 395 -26.18 12.72 21.50
CA PHE A 395 -24.90 12.46 20.83
C PHE A 395 -23.90 13.59 21.07
N THR A 396 -22.64 13.19 21.16
CA THR A 396 -21.48 14.07 21.01
C THR A 396 -20.55 13.47 19.97
N VAL A 397 -19.89 14.32 19.18
CA VAL A 397 -18.95 13.87 18.16
C VAL A 397 -17.61 14.56 18.41
N GLN A 398 -16.54 13.79 18.29
CA GLN A 398 -15.17 14.28 18.36
C GLN A 398 -14.41 13.92 17.10
N VAL A 399 -13.55 14.84 16.65
CA VAL A 399 -12.53 14.62 15.62
C VAL A 399 -11.18 14.86 16.27
N ASN A 400 -10.33 13.84 16.29
CA ASN A 400 -9.03 13.86 16.96
C ASN A 400 -9.12 14.27 18.44
N GLY A 401 -10.13 13.78 19.14
CA GLY A 401 -10.40 14.09 20.55
C GLY A 401 -10.96 15.49 20.81
N GLN A 402 -11.15 16.31 19.77
CA GLN A 402 -11.74 17.65 19.88
C GLN A 402 -13.22 17.61 19.51
N GLY A 403 -14.07 18.28 20.28
CA GLY A 403 -15.51 18.35 19.98
C GLY A 403 -15.77 18.96 18.60
N ALA A 404 -16.64 18.31 17.82
CA ALA A 404 -16.98 18.69 16.46
C ALA A 404 -18.47 19.01 16.31
N GLN A 405 -18.79 19.92 15.40
CA GLN A 405 -20.17 20.15 14.98
C GLN A 405 -20.65 18.98 14.13
N PHE A 406 -21.90 18.56 14.32
CA PHE A 406 -22.49 17.46 13.58
C PHE A 406 -23.98 17.71 13.30
N GLY A 407 -24.49 17.07 12.26
CA GLY A 407 -25.92 16.98 11.98
C GLY A 407 -26.48 15.64 12.45
N GLU A 408 -27.69 15.65 12.99
CA GLU A 408 -28.44 14.44 13.33
C GLU A 408 -29.72 14.37 12.49
N THR A 409 -29.98 13.19 11.93
CA THR A 409 -31.26 12.86 11.30
C THR A 409 -31.74 11.52 11.83
N SER A 410 -32.96 11.47 12.37
CA SER A 410 -33.47 10.25 13.00
C SER A 410 -34.87 9.93 12.47
N ASN A 411 -35.15 8.65 12.26
CA ASN A 411 -36.48 8.12 11.95
C ASN A 411 -36.77 6.88 12.82
N SER A 412 -37.88 6.18 12.57
CA SER A 412 -38.29 5.05 13.41
C SER A 412 -37.37 3.82 13.34
N THR A 413 -36.48 3.74 12.34
CA THR A 413 -35.60 2.59 12.14
C THR A 413 -34.11 2.94 12.26
N HIS A 414 -33.71 4.18 11.94
CA HIS A 414 -32.30 4.57 11.88
C HIS A 414 -32.06 5.98 12.43
N THR A 415 -30.84 6.17 12.91
CA THR A 415 -30.20 7.43 13.27
C THR A 415 -29.01 7.64 12.33
N GLY A 416 -28.93 8.83 11.75
CA GLY A 416 -27.85 9.29 10.90
C GLY A 416 -27.09 10.42 11.57
N ILE A 417 -25.77 10.31 11.67
CA ILE A 417 -24.88 11.35 12.20
C ILE A 417 -23.95 11.80 11.07
N SER A 418 -24.00 13.09 10.72
CA SER A 418 -23.11 13.69 9.73
C SER A 418 -22.06 14.58 10.40
N VAL A 419 -20.78 14.34 10.12
CA VAL A 419 -19.67 15.11 10.67
C VAL A 419 -18.72 15.54 9.56
N GLY A 420 -18.34 16.82 9.55
CA GLY A 420 -17.31 17.35 8.67
C GLY A 420 -15.93 17.34 9.34
N TYR A 421 -14.89 17.09 8.57
CA TYR A 421 -13.50 17.10 9.04
C TYR A 421 -12.55 17.62 7.95
N GLY A 422 -11.38 18.11 8.38
CA GLY A 422 -10.30 18.46 7.46
C GLY A 422 -9.57 17.21 6.96
N GLY A 423 -8.88 17.33 5.83
CA GLY A 423 -8.04 16.28 5.29
C GLY A 423 -6.88 15.89 6.21
N GLY A 424 -6.16 14.83 5.84
CA GLY A 424 -5.23 14.12 6.71
C GLY A 424 -5.84 12.85 7.29
N ILE A 425 -5.18 12.26 8.28
CA ILE A 425 -5.64 11.07 8.99
C ILE A 425 -6.34 11.51 10.27
N ASN A 426 -7.63 11.20 10.40
CA ASN A 426 -8.44 11.60 11.54
C ASN A 426 -9.01 10.39 12.28
N THR A 427 -9.15 10.52 13.60
CA THR A 427 -9.95 9.61 14.43
C THR A 427 -11.28 10.30 14.75
N ILE A 428 -12.39 9.65 14.40
CA ILE A 428 -13.75 10.14 14.67
C ILE A 428 -14.35 9.28 15.77
N ALA A 429 -14.90 9.91 16.80
CA ALA A 429 -15.64 9.24 17.88
C ALA A 429 -17.05 9.82 18.01
N ILE A 430 -18.06 8.96 18.02
CA ILE A 430 -19.47 9.30 18.23
C ILE A 430 -19.92 8.63 19.52
N THR A 431 -20.25 9.43 20.54
CA THR A 431 -20.64 8.94 21.88
C THR A 431 -22.07 9.35 22.19
N ALA A 432 -22.91 8.39 22.57
CA ALA A 432 -24.26 8.64 23.07
C ALA A 432 -24.27 8.63 24.60
N THR A 433 -24.67 9.76 25.20
CA THR A 433 -24.86 9.83 26.66
C THR A 433 -26.33 9.57 27.00
N PRO A 434 -26.65 8.57 27.85
CA PRO A 434 -28.02 8.29 28.25
C PRO A 434 -28.67 9.53 28.86
N SER A 435 -29.88 9.86 28.40
CA SER A 435 -30.65 10.96 28.96
C SER A 435 -31.02 10.64 30.41
N VAL A 436 -30.38 11.33 31.37
CA VAL A 436 -30.49 11.11 32.83
C VAL A 436 -31.94 11.21 33.36
N ASN A 437 -32.90 11.66 32.56
CA ASN A 437 -34.28 11.91 32.96
C ASN A 437 -35.35 10.94 32.43
N GLN A 438 -35.00 9.81 31.82
CA GLN A 438 -35.99 8.74 31.65
C GLN A 438 -36.02 7.89 32.91
N THR A 439 -36.65 8.41 33.96
CA THR A 439 -37.08 7.59 35.09
C THR A 439 -38.01 6.51 34.53
N PRO A 440 -37.65 5.22 34.59
CA PRO A 440 -38.62 4.18 34.30
C PRO A 440 -39.77 4.39 35.27
N SER A 441 -41.01 4.48 34.78
CA SER A 441 -42.22 4.55 35.59
C SER A 441 -42.33 3.27 36.43
N VAL A 442 -41.62 3.22 37.55
CA VAL A 442 -41.70 2.19 38.58
C VAL A 442 -41.91 2.93 39.89
N ASN A 443 -43.13 2.80 40.42
CA ASN A 443 -43.49 3.16 41.79
C ASN A 443 -42.56 2.45 42.78
N GLN A 444 -41.50 3.09 43.27
CA GLN A 444 -40.85 2.67 44.51
C GLN A 444 -40.34 3.86 45.32
N THR A 445 -40.69 3.81 46.60
CA THR A 445 -40.52 4.78 47.66
C THR A 445 -39.07 4.82 48.17
N GLN A 446 -38.50 6.04 48.22
CA GLN A 446 -37.41 6.56 49.07
C GLN A 446 -36.42 5.60 49.77
N SER A 447 -35.12 5.91 49.69
CA SER A 447 -34.42 6.59 50.80
C SER A 447 -33.06 7.18 50.35
N VAL A 448 -32.78 8.36 50.89
CA VAL A 448 -31.59 9.19 50.66
C VAL A 448 -30.52 8.81 51.66
N ASN A 449 -29.26 8.73 51.24
CA ASN A 449 -28.12 9.16 52.05
C ASN A 449 -26.92 9.52 51.17
N GLN A 450 -26.50 10.78 51.30
CA GLN A 450 -25.27 11.33 50.75
C GLN A 450 -24.06 10.91 51.60
N ALA A 451 -22.91 10.71 50.97
CA ALA A 451 -21.62 11.08 51.54
C ALA A 451 -20.65 11.38 50.40
N SER A 452 -20.21 12.65 50.34
CA SER A 452 -19.20 13.16 49.42
C SER A 452 -17.82 12.90 50.03
N GLN A 453 -16.91 12.29 49.26
CA GLN A 453 -15.48 12.27 49.57
C GLN A 453 -14.70 12.79 48.36
N ASN A 454 -14.14 13.99 48.54
CA ASN A 454 -13.10 14.57 47.71
C ASN A 454 -11.78 13.85 48.03
N GLN A 455 -11.27 13.03 47.11
CA GLN A 455 -9.88 12.59 47.11
C GLN A 455 -9.17 13.17 45.89
N SER A 456 -8.18 14.03 46.17
CA SER A 456 -7.20 14.53 45.22
C SER A 456 -6.29 13.38 44.80
N SER A 457 -6.52 12.80 43.63
CA SER A 457 -5.58 11.87 43.00
C SER A 457 -4.51 12.66 42.26
N THR A 458 -3.25 12.43 42.61
CA THR A 458 -2.11 12.79 41.76
C THR A 458 -2.24 11.98 40.47
N GLN A 459 -2.66 12.64 39.39
CA GLN A 459 -2.75 12.07 38.05
C GLN A 459 -1.35 11.61 37.62
N GLN A 460 -1.17 10.30 37.56
CA GLN A 460 -0.05 9.69 36.86
C GLN A 460 -0.11 10.15 35.40
N PRO A 461 1.00 10.56 34.76
CA PRO A 461 0.99 10.98 33.37
C PRO A 461 0.33 9.89 32.52
N ALA A 462 -0.55 10.30 31.61
CA ALA A 462 -1.16 9.37 30.67
C ALA A 462 -0.06 8.68 29.86
N VAL A 463 -0.05 7.35 29.86
CA VAL A 463 0.82 6.50 29.03
C VAL A 463 0.57 6.87 27.57
N ALA A 464 1.63 7.10 26.80
CA ALA A 464 1.52 7.44 25.39
C ALA A 464 0.85 6.30 24.61
N THR A 465 -0.07 6.68 23.73
CA THR A 465 -0.68 5.73 22.80
C THR A 465 0.23 5.48 21.59
N GLU A 466 -0.01 4.39 20.86
CA GLU A 466 0.64 4.14 19.57
C GLU A 466 0.47 5.34 18.61
N SER A 467 -0.72 5.95 18.60
CA SER A 467 -1.03 7.11 17.77
C SER A 467 -0.17 8.32 18.15
N ASP A 468 0.06 8.55 19.45
CA ASP A 468 0.92 9.64 19.92
C ASP A 468 2.36 9.42 19.46
N ALA A 469 2.90 8.21 19.65
CA ALA A 469 4.26 7.88 19.24
C ALA A 469 4.46 8.02 17.72
N ARG A 470 3.48 7.57 16.94
CA ARG A 470 3.50 7.67 15.47
C ARG A 470 3.49 9.12 14.98
N SER A 471 2.67 9.97 15.60
CA SER A 471 2.60 11.40 15.24
C SER A 471 3.96 12.08 15.45
N VAL A 472 4.62 11.83 16.59
CA VAL A 472 5.93 12.42 16.89
C VAL A 472 7.05 11.83 16.02
N LEU A 473 7.01 10.53 15.69
CA LEU A 473 7.95 9.92 14.73
C LEU A 473 7.86 10.57 13.34
N SER A 474 6.66 10.89 12.89
CA SER A 474 6.44 11.60 11.62
C SER A 474 7.06 13.02 11.64
N ALA A 475 6.85 13.77 12.74
CA ALA A 475 7.45 15.09 12.92
C ALA A 475 8.99 15.02 12.93
N ALA A 476 9.56 14.05 13.64
CA ALA A 476 11.00 13.82 13.70
C ALA A 476 11.61 13.53 12.31
N ARG A 477 10.95 12.70 11.49
CA ARG A 477 11.37 12.42 10.10
C ARG A 477 11.34 13.67 9.23
N THR A 478 10.29 14.50 9.37
CA THR A 478 10.17 15.77 8.66
C THR A 478 11.32 16.71 9.05
N ALA A 479 11.61 16.85 10.34
CA ALA A 479 12.71 17.69 10.82
C ALA A 479 14.09 17.24 10.29
N ILE A 480 14.34 15.92 10.20
CA ILE A 480 15.55 15.39 9.56
C ILE A 480 15.60 15.80 8.09
N SER A 481 14.52 15.60 7.34
CA SER A 481 14.44 15.94 5.91
C SER A 481 14.72 17.42 5.66
N ASP A 482 14.11 18.31 6.46
CA ASP A 482 14.29 19.75 6.33
C ASP A 482 15.71 20.21 6.71
N ALA A 483 16.30 19.62 7.75
CA ALA A 483 17.68 19.91 8.15
C ALA A 483 18.70 19.41 7.10
N ASP A 484 18.47 18.25 6.50
CA ASP A 484 19.30 17.69 5.42
C ASP A 484 19.25 18.58 4.16
N LYS A 485 18.04 19.02 3.77
CA LYS A 485 17.84 20.00 2.68
C LYS A 485 18.55 21.34 2.95
N ALA A 486 18.65 21.75 4.21
CA ALA A 486 19.38 22.93 4.63
C ALA A 486 20.92 22.73 4.67
N GLY A 487 21.42 21.55 4.30
CA GLY A 487 22.85 21.23 4.30
C GLY A 487 23.43 21.04 5.70
N LYS A 488 22.61 20.60 6.67
CA LYS A 488 23.06 20.29 8.04
C LYS A 488 23.51 18.84 8.17
N ASN A 489 24.41 18.58 9.12
CA ASN A 489 24.83 17.22 9.47
C ASN A 489 23.81 16.55 10.40
N VAL A 490 22.89 15.78 9.82
CA VAL A 490 21.79 15.11 10.52
C VAL A 490 22.12 13.68 10.99
N SER A 491 23.38 13.24 10.97
CA SER A 491 23.74 11.85 11.30
C SER A 491 23.25 11.41 12.69
N ALA A 492 23.44 12.24 13.71
CA ALA A 492 23.00 11.92 15.08
C ALA A 492 21.48 11.80 15.20
N ALA A 493 20.73 12.62 14.45
CA ALA A 493 19.27 12.53 14.40
C ALA A 493 18.82 11.24 13.70
N LYS A 494 19.47 10.84 12.60
CA LYS A 494 19.17 9.58 11.90
C LYS A 494 19.43 8.36 12.79
N ASP A 495 20.52 8.34 13.55
CA ASP A 495 20.82 7.27 14.50
C ASP A 495 19.74 7.19 15.60
N LYS A 496 19.35 8.35 16.17
CA LYS A 496 18.31 8.42 17.20
C LYS A 496 16.93 8.01 16.67
N LEU A 497 16.61 8.34 15.42
CA LEU A 497 15.37 7.90 14.78
C LEU A 497 15.30 6.37 14.67
N ALA A 498 16.44 5.68 14.46
CA ALA A 498 16.49 4.23 14.43
C ALA A 498 16.12 3.64 15.80
N ASP A 499 16.65 4.20 16.89
CA ASP A 499 16.27 3.81 18.25
C ASP A 499 14.77 4.04 18.51
N ALA A 500 14.24 5.19 18.08
CA ALA A 500 12.84 5.52 18.23
C ALA A 500 11.92 4.54 17.49
N ASN A 501 12.28 4.16 16.25
CA ASN A 501 11.56 3.14 15.49
C ASN A 501 11.66 1.75 16.16
N ALA A 502 12.82 1.39 16.74
CA ALA A 502 12.98 0.12 17.44
C ALA A 502 12.10 0.03 18.69
N ALA A 503 12.02 1.11 19.48
CA ALA A 503 11.10 1.21 20.62
C ALA A 503 9.63 1.11 20.18
N PHE A 504 9.28 1.77 19.07
CA PHE A 504 7.93 1.70 18.51
C PHE A 504 7.54 0.26 18.11
N VAL A 505 8.44 -0.45 17.41
CA VAL A 505 8.23 -1.86 17.01
C VAL A 505 8.15 -2.79 18.23
N ALA A 506 8.84 -2.46 19.32
CA ALA A 506 8.76 -3.20 20.58
C ALA A 506 7.46 -2.93 21.38
N GLY A 507 6.60 -2.01 20.92
CA GLY A 507 5.38 -1.60 21.63
C GLY A 507 5.62 -0.65 22.80
N ASP A 508 6.83 -0.10 22.94
CA ASP A 508 7.19 0.88 23.97
C ASP A 508 6.95 2.30 23.44
N TYR A 509 5.68 2.70 23.42
CA TYR A 509 5.25 3.97 22.81
C TYR A 509 5.71 5.21 23.59
N ASP A 510 5.87 5.10 24.90
CA ASP A 510 6.44 6.17 25.72
C ASP A 510 7.90 6.43 25.31
N LEU A 511 8.71 5.37 25.25
CA LEU A 511 10.10 5.47 24.85
C LEU A 511 10.24 5.91 23.38
N ALA A 512 9.42 5.37 22.49
CA ALA A 512 9.40 5.77 21.08
C ALA A 512 9.11 7.27 20.93
N LYS A 513 8.13 7.78 21.67
CA LYS A 513 7.77 9.20 21.69
C LYS A 513 8.91 10.06 22.26
N GLU A 514 9.55 9.63 23.34
CA GLU A 514 10.70 10.33 23.93
C GLU A 514 11.86 10.44 22.92
N LEU A 515 12.28 9.31 22.34
CA LEU A 515 13.38 9.25 21.38
C LEU A 515 13.06 10.02 20.09
N ALA A 516 11.80 10.03 19.65
CA ALA A 516 11.37 10.83 18.50
C ALA A 516 11.46 12.34 18.77
N ASN A 517 11.07 12.82 19.95
CA ASN A 517 11.26 14.23 20.33
C ASN A 517 12.75 14.61 20.43
N GLU A 518 13.60 13.71 20.94
CA GLU A 518 15.05 13.90 20.97
C GLU A 518 15.62 13.98 19.54
N THR A 519 15.14 13.11 18.64
CA THR A 519 15.48 13.12 17.22
C THR A 519 15.17 14.47 16.57
N GLU A 520 13.96 14.99 16.78
CA GLU A 520 13.56 16.30 16.25
C GLU A 520 14.48 17.42 16.76
N THR A 521 14.78 17.40 18.06
CA THR A 521 15.70 18.37 18.68
C THR A 521 17.10 18.30 18.07
N LEU A 522 17.63 17.09 17.84
CA LEU A 522 18.92 16.87 17.19
C LEU A 522 18.93 17.36 15.75
N ALA A 523 17.85 17.15 14.99
CA ALA A 523 17.74 17.60 13.61
C ALA A 523 17.70 19.14 13.52
N LEU A 524 16.90 19.80 14.37
CA LEU A 524 16.81 21.26 14.41
C LEU A 524 18.14 21.90 14.82
N GLY A 525 18.85 21.29 15.79
CA GLY A 525 20.14 21.72 16.30
C GLY A 525 21.36 21.30 15.47
N ALA A 526 21.16 20.55 14.37
CA ALA A 526 22.27 20.01 13.58
C ALA A 526 23.16 21.13 13.00
N PRO A 527 24.50 21.01 13.09
CA PRO A 527 25.41 22.01 12.56
C PRO A 527 25.42 21.97 11.03
N ASN A 528 25.62 23.12 10.38
CA ASN A 528 25.88 23.15 8.94
C ASN A 528 27.09 22.28 8.62
N VAL A 529 27.02 21.52 7.53
CA VAL A 529 28.19 20.81 7.00
C VAL A 529 29.18 21.89 6.56
N VAL A 530 30.19 22.14 7.40
CA VAL A 530 31.25 23.09 7.10
C VAL A 530 31.90 22.60 5.81
N ALA A 531 31.76 23.35 4.72
CA ALA A 531 32.39 23.04 3.46
C ALA A 531 33.88 22.86 3.72
N ALA A 532 34.34 21.61 3.73
CA ALA A 532 35.75 21.31 3.91
C ALA A 532 36.50 21.88 2.69
N ASN A 533 37.11 23.05 2.91
CA ASN A 533 38.06 23.77 2.08
C ASN A 533 38.26 23.27 0.64
N GLN A 534 37.59 23.97 -0.29
CA GLN A 534 38.24 24.39 -1.53
C GLN A 534 39.34 25.40 -1.18
N THR A 535 40.54 24.92 -0.86
CA THR A 535 41.74 25.77 -0.81
C THR A 535 42.94 24.97 -1.30
N ALA A 536 42.94 24.67 -2.59
CA ALA A 536 44.16 24.43 -3.35
C ALA A 536 44.37 25.66 -4.25
N THR A 537 45.11 26.63 -3.72
CA THR A 537 45.66 27.76 -4.48
C THR A 537 46.54 27.23 -5.61
N ALA A 538 46.14 27.50 -6.85
CA ALA A 538 46.96 27.29 -8.03
C ALA A 538 48.10 28.32 -8.07
N GLU A 539 49.33 27.84 -8.00
CA GLU A 539 50.56 28.59 -8.27
C GLU A 539 50.86 28.53 -9.79
N PRO A 540 51.27 29.63 -10.45
CA PRO A 540 51.49 29.62 -11.89
C PRO A 540 52.92 29.16 -12.21
N ALA A 541 53.07 27.91 -12.67
CA ALA A 541 54.37 27.41 -13.16
C ALA A 541 54.60 27.83 -14.61
N ALA A 542 55.65 28.62 -14.80
CA ALA A 542 56.20 29.04 -16.07
C ALA A 542 56.81 27.88 -16.86
N ASN A 543 56.50 27.86 -18.15
CA ASN A 543 57.38 27.61 -19.29
C ASN A 543 58.61 26.70 -19.05
N GLN A 544 58.49 25.40 -19.33
CA GLN A 544 59.61 24.57 -19.78
C GLN A 544 59.24 23.70 -20.97
N THR A 545 60.02 23.88 -22.02
CA THR A 545 60.03 23.17 -23.29
C THR A 545 60.81 21.87 -23.12
N THR A 546 60.20 20.71 -23.35
CA THR A 546 60.93 19.46 -23.63
C THR A 546 60.16 18.52 -24.55
N ASN A 547 60.69 18.40 -25.77
CA ASN A 547 60.87 17.21 -26.59
C ASN A 547 59.86 16.06 -26.50
N ILE A 548 59.16 15.89 -27.62
CA ILE A 548 58.39 14.71 -28.03
C ILE A 548 59.34 13.52 -28.17
N THR A 549 59.09 12.46 -27.42
CA THR A 549 59.55 11.08 -27.68
C THR A 549 58.32 10.17 -27.69
N PRO A 550 58.17 9.20 -28.62
CA PRO A 550 56.96 8.39 -28.71
C PRO A 550 56.89 7.41 -27.53
N ALA A 551 55.74 7.39 -26.85
CA ALA A 551 55.47 6.46 -25.77
C ALA A 551 55.24 5.04 -26.31
N ASN A 552 55.95 4.11 -25.69
CA ASN A 552 55.84 2.66 -25.82
C ASN A 552 54.41 2.17 -25.56
N THR A 553 54.06 1.14 -26.33
CA THR A 553 52.92 0.23 -26.17
C THR A 553 52.85 -0.35 -24.75
N SER A 554 51.70 -0.18 -24.09
CA SER A 554 51.31 -0.86 -22.86
C SER A 554 50.86 -2.30 -23.17
N PRO A 555 51.10 -3.29 -22.29
CA PRO A 555 50.87 -4.70 -22.61
C PRO A 555 49.38 -5.07 -22.58
N GLU A 556 48.96 -5.79 -23.62
CA GLU A 556 47.69 -6.49 -23.69
C GLU A 556 47.57 -7.50 -22.54
N THR A 557 46.54 -7.35 -21.71
CA THR A 557 46.12 -8.38 -20.76
C THR A 557 45.36 -9.48 -21.52
N ASN A 558 46.00 -10.63 -21.67
CA ASN A 558 45.42 -11.85 -22.25
C ASN A 558 44.18 -12.30 -21.46
N VAL A 559 43.03 -12.39 -22.14
CA VAL A 559 41.73 -12.78 -21.58
C VAL A 559 41.46 -14.29 -21.73
N PHE A 560 42.47 -15.16 -21.61
CA PHE A 560 42.31 -16.59 -21.95
C PHE A 560 42.94 -17.59 -20.95
N ASP A 561 42.92 -17.31 -19.65
CA ASP A 561 43.50 -18.20 -18.62
C ASP A 561 42.49 -18.97 -17.74
N TRP A 562 41.20 -19.02 -18.11
CA TRP A 562 40.14 -19.69 -17.32
C TRP A 562 39.71 -21.07 -17.86
N VAL A 563 40.22 -21.47 -19.04
CA VAL A 563 39.86 -22.73 -19.69
C VAL A 563 40.20 -23.99 -18.86
N PRO A 564 41.29 -24.05 -18.07
CA PRO A 564 41.57 -25.22 -17.23
C PRO A 564 40.56 -25.41 -16.08
N ALA A 565 40.01 -24.32 -15.54
CA ALA A 565 39.10 -24.36 -14.41
C ALA A 565 37.71 -24.90 -14.79
N ILE A 566 37.22 -24.56 -15.99
CA ILE A 566 35.94 -25.05 -16.51
C ILE A 566 36.01 -26.57 -16.78
N GLY A 567 37.15 -27.06 -17.29
CA GLY A 567 37.37 -28.49 -17.51
C GLY A 567 37.33 -29.32 -16.22
N ALA A 568 37.87 -28.78 -15.11
CA ALA A 568 37.88 -29.47 -13.83
C ALA A 568 36.48 -29.62 -13.22
N VAL A 569 35.63 -28.59 -13.33
CA VAL A 569 34.25 -28.62 -12.81
C VAL A 569 33.39 -29.62 -13.60
N ALA A 570 33.52 -29.64 -14.93
CA ALA A 570 32.80 -30.60 -15.77
C ALA A 570 33.19 -32.05 -15.44
N ALA A 571 34.46 -32.33 -15.18
CA ALA A 571 34.93 -33.66 -14.80
C ALA A 571 34.36 -34.12 -13.44
N ILE A 572 34.27 -33.22 -12.46
CA ILE A 572 33.69 -33.53 -11.14
C ILE A 572 32.20 -33.89 -11.25
N ILE A 573 31.45 -33.16 -12.09
CA ILE A 573 30.01 -33.43 -12.29
C ILE A 573 29.81 -34.80 -12.94
N VAL A 574 30.62 -35.16 -13.94
CA VAL A 574 30.52 -36.48 -14.60
C VAL A 574 30.88 -37.62 -13.62
N ILE A 575 31.89 -37.43 -12.77
CA ILE A 575 32.27 -38.42 -11.74
C ILE A 575 31.15 -38.59 -10.70
N ALA A 576 30.52 -37.50 -10.25
CA ALA A 576 29.41 -37.55 -9.31
C ALA A 576 28.18 -38.25 -9.90
N ALA A 577 27.85 -37.95 -11.16
CA ALA A 577 26.76 -38.62 -11.87
C ALA A 577 27.02 -40.13 -12.05
N ALA A 578 28.24 -40.51 -12.43
CA ALA A 578 28.64 -41.91 -12.53
C ALA A 578 28.58 -42.63 -11.17
N TYR A 579 28.99 -41.97 -10.09
CA TYR A 579 28.91 -42.51 -8.72
C TYR A 579 27.46 -42.77 -8.28
N LEU A 580 26.53 -41.87 -8.60
CA LEU A 580 25.12 -42.04 -8.28
C LEU A 580 24.44 -43.17 -9.07
N VAL A 581 24.81 -43.36 -10.34
CA VAL A 581 24.23 -44.43 -11.18
C VAL A 581 24.74 -45.82 -10.79
N THR A 582 25.95 -45.92 -10.22
CA THR A 582 26.56 -47.22 -9.85
C THR A 582 26.19 -47.72 -8.45
N ARG A 583 25.59 -46.88 -7.60
CA ARG A 583 25.15 -47.29 -6.25
C ARG A 583 23.85 -48.10 -6.35
N LYS A 584 23.95 -49.43 -6.18
CA LYS A 584 22.77 -50.27 -5.93
C LYS A 584 22.18 -49.92 -4.56
N PRO A 585 20.85 -49.72 -4.44
CA PRO A 585 20.22 -49.45 -3.16
C PRO A 585 20.40 -50.65 -2.21
N PRO A 586 20.51 -50.39 -0.89
CA PRO A 586 20.63 -51.46 0.09
C PRO A 586 19.37 -52.33 0.05
N LYS A 587 19.58 -53.65 -0.01
CA LYS A 587 18.49 -54.63 0.01
C LYS A 587 17.76 -54.54 1.35
N ARG A 588 16.45 -54.30 1.29
CA ARG A 588 15.53 -54.48 2.42
C ARG A 588 15.31 -55.97 2.67
#